data_AF-A0A1T2LBC0-F1
#
_entry.id   AF-A0A1T2LBC0-F1
#
_cell.length_a   1.000
_cell.length_b   1.000
_cell.length_c   1.000
_cell.angle_alpha   90.00
_cell.angle_beta   90.00
_cell.angle_gamma   90.00
#
_symmetry.space_group_name_H-M   'P 1'
#
loop_
_entity.id
_entity.type
_entity.pdbx_description
1 polymer ?
#
loop_
_entity_poly.entity_id
_entity_poly.type
_entity_poly.pdbx_seq_one_letter_code
_entity_poly.pdbx_strand_id
1 'polypeptide(L)'
;MEKKMKTIQYLVFLVAVLWSASAWSQNLAGEYNIKVTGSNVHLHKSPAQSSVNTNTTLKVEQSGSRITMTFGGFGGVSAATIFKGDVGNNRFSAVWWYKGYPHETKVMWGTVNGNKIKGRMIYPRVSGRQGLVPGWVDVSFSGQKKLVINPGAIGGLTPVVPVTPVTPITPIIPVIPGLVPLLDEDCLSFNPDKVKVEDEGDGTYLLTDGHSRMKVFPNKKEARRAKRVIRHYRLNKHCFIGRPDPSLEYWLKGKKAPNGGMNNDDCIKFKPSNLTLKKEGSRWLLRDGSHRMHMFPNKKEANKALAVIKKYGFKRTCYIGRPDPSMTYFRK
;
A
#
# COMPACT_ATOMS: atom_id res chain seq x y z
N MET A 1 20.91 0.16 -55.36
CA MET A 1 19.56 0.30 -54.75
C MET A 1 19.53 -0.02 -53.25
N GLU A 2 20.51 -0.75 -52.68
CA GLU A 2 20.53 -1.10 -51.24
C GLU A 2 20.73 0.07 -50.25
N LYS A 3 21.43 1.16 -50.63
CA LYS A 3 21.67 2.28 -49.70
C LYS A 3 20.40 3.09 -49.36
N LYS A 4 19.41 3.16 -50.26
CA LYS A 4 18.14 3.87 -49.99
C LYS A 4 17.21 3.09 -49.06
N MET A 5 17.38 1.77 -48.94
CA MET A 5 16.48 0.92 -48.14
C MET A 5 16.83 0.95 -46.64
N LYS A 6 18.12 1.13 -46.29
CA LYS A 6 18.55 1.28 -44.88
C LYS A 6 18.13 2.61 -44.26
N THR A 7 18.10 3.70 -45.02
CA THR A 7 17.70 5.02 -44.50
C THR A 7 16.20 5.09 -44.18
N ILE A 8 15.36 4.39 -44.94
CA ILE A 8 13.91 4.32 -44.69
C ILE A 8 13.63 3.46 -43.44
N GLN A 9 14.38 2.39 -43.22
CA GLN A 9 14.24 1.53 -42.03
C GLN A 9 14.62 2.24 -40.73
N TYR A 10 15.62 3.15 -40.76
CA TYR A 10 15.97 3.98 -39.61
C TYR A 10 14.98 5.13 -39.35
N LEU A 11 14.35 5.70 -40.40
CA LEU A 11 13.31 6.71 -40.23
C LEU A 11 12.02 6.12 -39.62
N VAL A 12 11.63 4.90 -40.04
CA VAL A 12 10.47 4.20 -39.46
C VAL A 12 10.72 3.80 -38.00
N PHE A 13 11.95 3.44 -37.64
CA PHE A 13 12.30 3.15 -36.23
C PHE A 13 12.36 4.41 -35.35
N LEU A 14 12.80 5.56 -35.88
CA LEU A 14 12.78 6.83 -35.14
C LEU A 14 11.35 7.35 -34.91
N VAL A 15 10.42 7.13 -35.86
CA VAL A 15 9.01 7.51 -35.68
C VAL A 15 8.26 6.52 -34.77
N ALA A 16 8.60 5.22 -34.79
CA ALA A 16 8.00 4.22 -33.90
C ALA A 16 8.44 4.35 -32.43
N VAL A 17 9.66 4.86 -32.18
CA VAL A 17 10.13 5.15 -30.81
C VAL A 17 9.54 6.46 -30.25
N LEU A 18 9.05 7.36 -31.11
CA LEU A 18 8.35 8.58 -30.70
C LEU A 18 6.84 8.41 -30.50
N TRP A 19 6.24 7.27 -30.87
CA TRP A 19 4.83 6.95 -30.58
C TRP A 19 4.58 6.26 -29.23
N SER A 20 5.62 5.97 -28.46
CA SER A 20 5.48 5.44 -27.09
C SER A 20 5.63 6.53 -26.01
N ALA A 21 5.79 7.80 -26.42
CA ALA A 21 6.02 8.93 -25.53
C ALA A 21 4.87 9.96 -25.54
N SER A 22 3.61 9.50 -25.50
CA SER A 22 2.49 10.36 -25.07
C SER A 22 1.30 9.55 -24.58
N ALA A 23 1.53 8.59 -23.68
CA ALA A 23 0.50 8.31 -22.68
C ALA A 23 0.45 9.57 -21.81
N TRP A 24 -0.44 10.52 -22.16
CA TRP A 24 -0.80 11.62 -21.29
C TRP A 24 -1.15 11.02 -19.93
N SER A 25 -0.22 11.10 -18.98
CA SER A 25 -0.38 10.48 -17.68
C SER A 25 -1.49 11.23 -16.96
N GLN A 26 -2.71 10.70 -17.02
CA GLN A 26 -3.88 11.25 -16.35
C GLN A 26 -3.58 11.31 -14.86
N ASN A 27 -3.39 12.49 -14.30
CA ASN A 27 -3.04 12.65 -12.90
C ASN A 27 -4.28 12.79 -12.02
N LEU A 28 -4.72 11.67 -11.46
CA LEU A 28 -5.81 11.56 -10.50
C LEU A 28 -5.34 11.80 -9.05
N ALA A 29 -4.04 11.86 -8.78
CA ALA A 29 -3.54 11.92 -7.42
C ALA A 29 -3.97 13.21 -6.70
N GLY A 30 -4.49 13.11 -5.49
CA GLY A 30 -4.93 14.24 -4.68
C GLY A 30 -6.10 13.88 -3.77
N GLU A 31 -6.60 14.88 -3.04
CA GLU A 31 -7.79 14.73 -2.22
C GLU A 31 -9.01 15.33 -2.91
N TYR A 32 -10.17 14.71 -2.73
CA TYR A 32 -11.43 15.13 -3.33
C TYR A 32 -12.50 15.25 -2.25
N ASN A 33 -13.32 16.29 -2.36
CA ASN A 33 -14.59 16.39 -1.64
C ASN A 33 -15.65 15.64 -2.45
N ILE A 34 -16.23 14.60 -1.87
CA ILE A 34 -17.13 13.67 -2.55
C ILE A 34 -18.55 13.78 -1.97
N LYS A 35 -19.53 13.95 -2.85
CA LYS A 35 -20.94 13.68 -2.58
C LYS A 35 -21.24 12.23 -2.92
N VAL A 36 -21.86 11.50 -2.00
CA VAL A 36 -22.32 10.13 -2.17
C VAL A 36 -23.83 10.09 -2.08
N THR A 37 -24.47 9.47 -3.07
CA THR A 37 -25.91 9.27 -3.13
C THR A 37 -26.22 7.85 -3.56
N GLY A 38 -27.19 7.20 -2.93
CA GLY A 38 -27.62 5.87 -3.32
C GLY A 38 -28.38 5.21 -2.20
N SER A 39 -28.20 3.90 -2.05
CA SER A 39 -28.98 3.12 -1.12
C SER A 39 -28.15 2.05 -0.43
N ASN A 40 -28.54 1.79 0.80
CA ASN A 40 -28.09 0.67 1.59
C ASN A 40 -29.27 -0.30 1.72
N VAL A 41 -29.12 -1.47 1.12
CA VAL A 41 -30.12 -2.55 1.07
C VAL A 41 -29.77 -3.60 2.12
N HIS A 42 -30.79 -4.05 2.84
CA HIS A 42 -30.73 -5.00 3.95
C HIS A 42 -31.67 -6.17 3.66
N LEU A 43 -31.20 -7.39 3.89
CA LEU A 43 -31.98 -8.60 3.59
C LEU A 43 -32.93 -9.04 4.72
N HIS A 44 -32.79 -8.50 5.92
CA HIS A 44 -33.48 -8.99 7.13
C HIS A 44 -34.07 -7.85 7.99
N LYS A 45 -34.24 -6.67 7.39
CA LYS A 45 -34.83 -5.50 8.07
C LYS A 45 -35.95 -4.92 7.21
N SER A 46 -36.95 -4.36 7.86
CA SER A 46 -37.98 -3.54 7.23
C SER A 46 -37.88 -2.09 7.74
N PRO A 47 -37.82 -1.08 6.86
CA PRO A 47 -37.74 -1.19 5.41
C PRO A 47 -36.40 -1.81 4.96
N ALA A 48 -36.45 -2.59 3.87
CA ALA A 48 -35.28 -3.28 3.31
C ALA A 48 -34.26 -2.31 2.71
N GLN A 49 -34.59 -1.04 2.55
CA GLN A 49 -33.73 -0.05 1.92
C GLN A 49 -33.70 1.24 2.74
N SER A 50 -32.50 1.80 2.86
CA SER A 50 -32.25 3.10 3.47
C SER A 50 -31.44 3.97 2.53
N SER A 51 -31.79 5.25 2.42
CA SER A 51 -31.08 6.17 1.53
C SER A 51 -29.70 6.52 2.08
N VAL A 52 -28.70 6.56 1.22
CA VAL A 52 -27.39 7.14 1.51
C VAL A 52 -27.34 8.49 0.81
N ASN A 53 -27.17 9.56 1.58
CA ASN A 53 -26.97 10.91 1.04
C ASN A 53 -26.03 11.69 1.96
N THR A 54 -24.73 11.64 1.67
CA THR A 54 -23.71 12.22 2.56
C THR A 54 -22.55 12.81 1.79
N ASN A 55 -21.82 13.70 2.45
CA ASN A 55 -20.52 14.16 1.99
C ASN A 55 -19.42 13.33 2.67
N THR A 56 -18.32 13.12 1.99
CA THR A 56 -17.13 12.45 2.52
C THR A 56 -15.91 12.83 1.67
N THR A 57 -14.76 12.23 1.96
CA THR A 57 -13.52 12.50 1.24
C THR A 57 -13.05 11.28 0.47
N LEU A 58 -12.32 11.52 -0.61
CA LEU A 58 -11.58 10.51 -1.34
C LEU A 58 -10.15 10.96 -1.54
N LYS A 59 -9.19 10.22 -0.99
CA LYS A 59 -7.77 10.43 -1.27
C LYS A 59 -7.33 9.46 -2.35
N VAL A 60 -6.72 9.97 -3.41
CA VAL A 60 -6.17 9.17 -4.50
C VAL A 60 -4.66 9.32 -4.52
N GLU A 61 -3.96 8.19 -4.51
CA GLU A 61 -2.52 8.07 -4.73
C GLU A 61 -2.31 7.34 -6.05
N GLN A 62 -1.38 7.80 -6.88
CA GLN A 62 -1.17 7.25 -8.22
C GLN A 62 0.32 7.02 -8.52
N SER A 63 0.61 5.91 -9.19
CA SER A 63 1.94 5.54 -9.70
C SER A 63 1.80 4.92 -11.08
N GLY A 64 1.96 5.73 -12.14
CA GLY A 64 1.67 5.29 -13.51
C GLY A 64 0.17 5.11 -13.71
N SER A 65 -0.28 3.99 -14.29
CA SER A 65 -1.70 3.64 -14.37
C SER A 65 -2.29 3.22 -13.03
N ARG A 66 -1.47 2.80 -12.06
CA ARG A 66 -1.96 2.23 -10.81
C ARG A 66 -2.44 3.30 -9.86
N ILE A 67 -3.62 3.10 -9.28
CA ILE A 67 -4.25 3.98 -8.32
C ILE A 67 -4.54 3.26 -7.01
N THR A 68 -4.39 3.98 -5.91
CA THR A 68 -4.86 3.60 -4.57
C THR A 68 -5.82 4.69 -4.10
N MET A 69 -7.04 4.30 -3.76
CA MET A 69 -8.13 5.23 -3.49
C MET A 69 -8.70 4.95 -2.11
N THR A 70 -8.58 5.91 -1.20
CA THR A 70 -9.02 5.79 0.19
C THR A 70 -10.29 6.61 0.40
N PHE A 71 -11.41 5.92 0.63
CA PHE A 71 -12.68 6.55 0.91
C PHE A 71 -12.82 6.85 2.40
N GLY A 72 -13.36 8.03 2.73
CA GLY A 72 -13.90 8.32 4.06
C GLY A 72 -15.13 7.45 4.36
N GLY A 73 -15.60 7.46 5.60
CA GLY A 73 -16.74 6.63 6.00
C GLY A 73 -18.06 7.15 5.42
N PHE A 74 -18.96 6.26 5.02
CA PHE A 74 -20.34 6.56 4.60
C PHE A 74 -21.19 5.29 4.51
N GLY A 75 -22.49 5.36 4.77
CA GLY A 75 -23.45 4.30 4.38
C GLY A 75 -23.09 2.86 4.80
N GLY A 76 -22.39 2.66 5.92
CA GLY A 76 -21.90 1.34 6.37
C GLY A 76 -20.51 0.94 5.84
N VAL A 77 -19.86 1.79 5.06
CA VAL A 77 -18.45 1.70 4.66
C VAL A 77 -17.59 2.43 5.69
N SER A 78 -16.59 1.76 6.23
CA SER A 78 -15.63 2.36 7.17
C SER A 78 -14.79 3.45 6.52
N ALA A 79 -14.48 4.48 7.31
CA ALA A 79 -13.40 5.40 6.98
C ALA A 79 -12.09 4.61 6.81
N ALA A 80 -11.27 5.02 5.84
CA ALA A 80 -10.06 4.31 5.41
C ALA A 80 -10.31 2.97 4.68
N THR A 81 -11.41 2.85 3.93
CA THR A 81 -11.55 1.75 2.96
C THR A 81 -10.65 2.04 1.74
N ILE A 82 -9.65 1.19 1.49
CA ILE A 82 -8.59 1.41 0.48
C ILE A 82 -8.78 0.52 -0.75
N PHE A 83 -9.25 1.10 -1.84
CA PHE A 83 -9.40 0.42 -3.13
C PHE A 83 -8.10 0.51 -3.93
N LYS A 84 -7.76 -0.55 -4.66
CA LYS A 84 -6.63 -0.59 -5.60
C LYS A 84 -7.14 -0.91 -6.99
N GLY A 85 -6.56 -0.27 -8.00
CA GLY A 85 -6.83 -0.63 -9.39
C GLY A 85 -6.02 0.21 -10.35
N ASP A 86 -6.59 0.47 -11.52
CA ASP A 86 -5.92 1.16 -12.61
C ASP A 86 -6.79 2.27 -13.20
N VAL A 87 -6.12 3.28 -13.76
CA VAL A 87 -6.70 4.38 -14.54
C VAL A 87 -6.15 4.36 -15.96
N GLY A 88 -7.03 4.63 -16.93
CA GLY A 88 -6.68 4.84 -18.33
C GLY A 88 -7.88 5.37 -19.09
N ASN A 89 -7.64 6.16 -20.14
CA ASN A 89 -8.70 6.69 -21.02
C ASN A 89 -9.84 7.41 -20.26
N ASN A 90 -9.49 8.20 -19.24
CA ASN A 90 -10.40 8.98 -18.38
C ASN A 90 -11.36 8.10 -17.57
N ARG A 91 -11.02 6.83 -17.39
CA ARG A 91 -11.81 5.83 -16.66
C ARG A 91 -10.93 5.15 -15.64
N PHE A 92 -11.52 4.76 -14.53
CA PHE A 92 -10.86 3.95 -13.53
C PHE A 92 -11.76 2.82 -13.07
N SER A 93 -11.13 1.75 -12.60
CA SER A 93 -11.75 0.71 -11.79
C SER A 93 -10.82 0.38 -10.64
N ALA A 94 -11.39 0.09 -9.48
CA ALA A 94 -10.63 -0.26 -8.30
C ALA A 94 -11.44 -1.20 -7.40
N VAL A 95 -10.76 -2.14 -6.77
CA VAL A 95 -11.34 -3.13 -5.89
C VAL A 95 -10.74 -3.01 -4.50
N TRP A 96 -11.56 -3.18 -3.48
CA TRP A 96 -11.11 -3.51 -2.14
C TRP A 96 -11.35 -5.00 -1.95
N TRP A 97 -10.29 -5.73 -1.67
CA TRP A 97 -10.30 -7.15 -1.40
C TRP A 97 -9.29 -7.44 -0.29
N TYR A 98 -9.64 -8.31 0.64
CA TYR A 98 -8.78 -8.70 1.75
C TYR A 98 -8.77 -10.22 1.87
N LYS A 99 -7.57 -10.81 1.94
CA LYS A 99 -7.40 -12.27 2.02
C LYS A 99 -8.14 -12.92 3.19
N GLY A 100 -8.25 -12.22 4.33
CA GLY A 100 -8.99 -12.71 5.49
C GLY A 100 -10.51 -12.58 5.36
N TYR A 101 -11.02 -11.99 4.27
CA TYR A 101 -12.45 -11.83 3.97
C TYR A 101 -12.68 -11.94 2.45
N PRO A 102 -12.42 -13.11 1.84
CA PRO A 102 -12.50 -13.26 0.39
C PRO A 102 -13.91 -13.04 -0.15
N HIS A 103 -14.93 -13.23 0.70
CA HIS A 103 -16.34 -13.03 0.38
C HIS A 103 -16.78 -11.56 0.47
N GLU A 104 -15.90 -10.65 0.88
CA GLU A 104 -16.18 -9.23 1.04
C GLU A 104 -15.36 -8.43 0.02
N THR A 105 -15.82 -8.39 -1.23
CA THR A 105 -15.17 -7.63 -2.31
C THR A 105 -15.97 -6.38 -2.62
N LYS A 106 -15.37 -5.20 -2.44
CA LYS A 106 -15.98 -3.93 -2.86
C LYS A 106 -15.42 -3.56 -4.21
N VAL A 107 -16.28 -3.11 -5.10
CA VAL A 107 -15.87 -2.66 -6.43
C VAL A 107 -16.33 -1.24 -6.61
N MET A 108 -15.46 -0.41 -7.17
CA MET A 108 -15.84 0.90 -7.66
C MET A 108 -15.22 1.18 -9.02
N TRP A 109 -15.90 2.01 -9.78
CA TRP A 109 -15.47 2.40 -11.11
C TRP A 109 -16.05 3.75 -11.46
N GLY A 110 -15.47 4.41 -12.46
CA GLY A 110 -15.94 5.72 -12.82
C GLY A 110 -15.12 6.40 -13.89
N THR A 111 -15.30 7.71 -13.97
CA THR A 111 -14.64 8.60 -14.90
C THR A 111 -13.97 9.76 -14.20
N VAL A 112 -12.94 10.30 -14.84
CA VAL A 112 -12.22 11.50 -14.40
C VAL A 112 -12.15 12.49 -15.55
N ASN A 113 -12.44 13.75 -15.23
CA ASN A 113 -12.31 14.86 -16.17
C ASN A 113 -11.67 16.05 -15.44
N GLY A 114 -10.38 16.25 -15.67
CA GLY A 114 -9.57 17.24 -14.97
C GLY A 114 -9.66 17.07 -13.45
N ASN A 115 -10.20 18.09 -12.76
CA ASN A 115 -10.35 18.08 -11.30
C ASN A 115 -11.65 17.42 -10.82
N LYS A 116 -12.49 16.87 -11.71
CA LYS A 116 -13.75 16.23 -11.35
C LYS A 116 -13.63 14.72 -11.41
N ILE A 117 -14.22 14.04 -10.43
CA ILE A 117 -14.36 12.58 -10.42
C ILE A 117 -15.84 12.21 -10.27
N LYS A 118 -16.27 11.18 -10.99
CA LYS A 118 -17.60 10.58 -10.85
C LYS A 118 -17.47 9.07 -10.92
N GLY A 119 -18.31 8.34 -10.20
CA GLY A 119 -18.27 6.90 -10.22
C GLY A 119 -19.43 6.24 -9.49
N ARG A 120 -19.38 4.92 -9.45
CA ARG A 120 -20.28 4.07 -8.66
C ARG A 120 -19.46 3.12 -7.81
N MET A 121 -20.03 2.68 -6.71
CA MET A 121 -19.46 1.66 -5.84
C MET A 121 -20.55 0.68 -5.43
N ILE A 122 -20.21 -0.61 -5.51
CA ILE A 122 -21.01 -1.70 -4.95
C ILE A 122 -20.19 -2.39 -3.85
N TYR A 123 -20.84 -2.61 -2.71
CA TYR A 123 -20.29 -3.34 -1.59
C TYR A 123 -21.30 -4.39 -1.09
N PRO A 124 -21.14 -5.66 -1.48
CA PRO A 124 -21.91 -6.77 -0.94
C PRO A 124 -21.45 -7.12 0.48
N ARG A 125 -22.41 -7.41 1.36
CA ARG A 125 -22.22 -7.91 2.72
C ARG A 125 -22.86 -9.29 2.82
N VAL A 126 -22.02 -10.31 2.82
CA VAL A 126 -22.45 -11.70 3.01
C VAL A 126 -22.90 -11.95 4.47
N SER A 127 -23.83 -12.89 4.64
CA SER A 127 -24.33 -13.30 5.96
C SER A 127 -23.25 -14.05 6.77
N GLY A 128 -23.45 -14.15 8.09
CA GLY A 128 -22.61 -14.99 8.96
C GLY A 128 -21.57 -14.28 9.82
N ARG A 129 -21.46 -12.94 9.76
CA ARG A 129 -20.54 -12.17 10.60
C ARG A 129 -21.27 -11.38 11.69
N GLN A 130 -20.86 -11.58 12.94
CA GLN A 130 -21.39 -10.83 14.08
C GLN A 130 -21.14 -9.32 13.88
N GLY A 131 -22.22 -8.53 13.92
CA GLY A 131 -22.15 -7.07 13.71
C GLY A 131 -22.30 -6.60 12.26
N LEU A 132 -22.38 -7.49 11.26
CA LEU A 132 -22.74 -7.11 9.89
C LEU A 132 -24.17 -7.52 9.54
N VAL A 133 -24.87 -6.59 8.92
CA VAL A 133 -26.23 -6.74 8.42
C VAL A 133 -26.13 -7.21 6.96
N PRO A 134 -26.45 -8.47 6.62
CA PRO A 134 -26.43 -8.94 5.23
C PRO A 134 -27.28 -8.09 4.29
N GLY A 135 -26.75 -7.89 3.08
CA GLY A 135 -27.30 -7.00 2.06
C GLY A 135 -26.19 -6.34 1.25
N TRP A 136 -26.40 -5.15 0.70
CA TRP A 136 -25.36 -4.43 -0.05
C TRP A 136 -25.52 -2.92 -0.01
N VAL A 137 -24.43 -2.21 -0.28
CA VAL A 137 -24.43 -0.77 -0.54
C VAL A 137 -24.26 -0.56 -2.04
N ASP A 138 -25.16 0.18 -2.66
CA ASP A 138 -25.07 0.63 -4.05
C ASP A 138 -25.16 2.16 -4.08
N VAL A 139 -24.06 2.80 -4.43
CA VAL A 139 -23.97 4.27 -4.45
C VAL A 139 -23.33 4.78 -5.71
N SER A 140 -23.77 5.96 -6.10
CA SER A 140 -23.04 6.86 -6.98
C SER A 140 -22.27 7.87 -6.15
N PHE A 141 -21.11 8.28 -6.63
CA PHE A 141 -20.31 9.33 -6.02
C PHE A 141 -19.82 10.32 -7.07
N SER A 142 -19.70 11.58 -6.68
CA SER A 142 -19.14 12.62 -7.52
C SER A 142 -18.46 13.68 -6.67
N GLY A 143 -17.43 14.32 -7.22
CA GLY A 143 -16.73 15.34 -6.46
C GLY A 143 -15.66 16.07 -7.23
N GLN A 144 -15.03 17.01 -6.53
CA GLN A 144 -13.98 17.85 -7.07
C GLN A 144 -12.73 17.76 -6.19
N LYS A 145 -11.58 17.86 -6.85
CA LYS A 145 -10.27 17.90 -6.22
C LYS A 145 -10.19 19.13 -5.32
N LYS A 146 -9.71 18.94 -4.08
CA LYS A 146 -9.43 20.04 -3.16
C LYS A 146 -8.34 20.92 -3.77
N LEU A 147 -8.57 22.22 -3.78
CA LEU A 147 -7.56 23.20 -4.15
C LEU A 147 -6.53 23.26 -3.01
N VAL A 148 -5.27 22.98 -3.33
CA VAL A 148 -4.16 23.28 -2.42
C VAL A 148 -3.81 24.75 -2.66
N ILE A 149 -4.31 25.63 -1.80
CA ILE A 149 -3.91 27.04 -1.82
C ILE A 149 -2.60 27.11 -1.03
N ASN A 150 -1.47 27.25 -1.72
CA ASN A 150 -0.21 27.59 -1.07
C ASN A 150 -0.32 29.05 -0.61
N PRO A 151 -0.27 29.36 0.70
CA PRO A 151 -0.44 30.73 1.19
C PRO A 151 0.68 31.70 0.78
N GLY A 152 1.72 31.23 0.09
CA GLY A 152 2.86 32.04 -0.36
C GLY A 152 2.77 32.60 -1.79
N ALA A 153 1.68 32.39 -2.52
CA ALA A 153 1.59 32.78 -3.94
C ALA A 153 0.83 34.10 -4.20
N ILE A 154 0.55 34.90 -3.17
CA ILE A 154 -0.07 36.23 -3.32
C ILE A 154 0.68 37.21 -2.41
N GLY A 155 1.74 37.83 -2.93
CA GLY A 155 2.45 38.87 -2.20
C GLY A 155 3.74 39.29 -2.90
N GLY A 156 3.74 40.49 -3.48
CA GLY A 156 4.96 41.23 -3.77
C GLY A 156 5.29 41.41 -5.25
N LEU A 157 4.65 42.39 -5.89
CA LEU A 157 5.31 43.13 -6.97
C LEU A 157 6.45 43.93 -6.34
N THR A 158 7.68 43.45 -6.46
CA THR A 158 8.88 44.27 -6.24
C THR A 158 9.63 44.44 -7.56
N PRO A 159 10.18 45.64 -7.82
CA PRO A 159 10.74 46.01 -9.11
C PRO A 159 11.94 45.14 -9.49
N VAL A 160 11.98 44.77 -10.76
CA VAL A 160 13.01 43.98 -11.41
C VAL A 160 14.35 44.72 -11.34
N VAL A 161 15.30 44.17 -10.56
CA VAL A 161 16.72 44.52 -10.68
C VAL A 161 17.30 43.67 -11.83
N PRO A 162 18.15 44.22 -12.72
CA PRO A 162 18.71 43.46 -13.83
C PRO A 162 19.63 42.36 -13.31
N VAL A 163 19.25 41.10 -13.50
CA VAL A 163 20.09 39.95 -13.20
C VAL A 163 21.15 39.81 -14.30
N THR A 164 22.42 39.98 -13.92
CA THR A 164 23.56 39.59 -14.75
C THR A 164 23.54 38.08 -15.03
N PRO A 165 23.96 37.62 -16.23
CA PRO A 165 23.93 36.21 -16.58
C PRO A 165 24.97 35.44 -15.76
N VAL A 166 24.50 34.63 -14.81
CA VAL A 166 25.34 33.67 -14.09
C VAL A 166 25.47 32.42 -14.95
N THR A 167 26.71 32.04 -15.24
CA THR A 167 27.10 30.81 -15.93
C THR A 167 26.52 29.58 -15.21
N PRO A 168 26.17 28.50 -15.96
CA PRO A 168 25.59 27.30 -15.37
C PRO A 168 26.63 26.57 -14.52
N ILE A 169 26.58 26.79 -13.21
CA ILE A 169 27.28 25.96 -12.24
C ILE A 169 26.44 24.68 -12.12
N THR A 170 26.96 23.57 -12.62
CA THR A 170 26.45 22.23 -12.32
C THR A 170 26.34 22.10 -10.80
N PRO A 171 25.17 21.77 -10.23
CA PRO A 171 25.06 21.61 -8.79
C PRO A 171 25.86 20.36 -8.39
N ILE A 172 27.06 20.58 -7.86
CA ILE A 172 27.78 19.59 -7.09
C ILE A 172 26.98 19.46 -5.79
N ILE A 173 26.00 18.56 -5.76
CA ILE A 173 25.35 18.17 -4.51
C ILE A 173 26.45 17.49 -3.68
N PRO A 174 26.88 18.05 -2.53
CA PRO A 174 27.77 17.31 -1.66
C PRO A 174 27.05 16.05 -1.20
N VAL A 175 27.58 14.89 -1.59
CA VAL A 175 27.16 13.61 -1.03
C VAL A 175 27.62 13.63 0.42
N ILE A 176 26.75 14.05 1.34
CA ILE A 176 26.97 13.89 2.78
C ILE A 176 26.82 12.39 3.07
N PRO A 177 27.90 11.65 3.41
CA PRO A 177 27.79 10.26 3.79
C PRO A 177 27.10 10.21 5.15
N GLY A 178 25.87 9.70 5.20
CA GLY A 178 25.14 9.50 6.46
C GLY A 178 23.77 10.16 6.57
N LEU A 179 23.32 10.94 5.58
CA LEU A 179 21.93 11.39 5.56
C LEU A 179 21.03 10.24 5.06
N VAL A 180 20.74 9.28 5.94
CA VAL A 180 19.68 8.30 5.69
C VAL A 180 18.39 9.11 5.55
N PRO A 181 17.68 9.05 4.39
CA PRO A 181 16.38 9.68 4.28
C PRO A 181 15.52 9.22 5.46
N LEU A 182 14.91 10.16 6.17
CA LEU A 182 14.02 9.87 7.29
C LEU A 182 12.99 8.84 6.81
N LEU A 183 13.18 7.60 7.25
CA LEU A 183 12.40 6.49 6.73
C LEU A 183 11.00 6.64 7.29
N ASP A 184 10.05 7.03 6.45
CA ASP A 184 8.64 7.09 6.83
C ASP A 184 8.14 5.67 7.08
N GLU A 185 7.94 5.31 8.35
CA GLU A 185 7.61 3.96 8.79
C GLU A 185 6.12 3.84 9.08
N ASP A 186 5.50 2.88 8.40
CA ASP A 186 4.10 2.57 8.57
C ASP A 186 3.96 1.48 9.64
N CYS A 187 3.68 1.87 10.89
CA CYS A 187 3.62 0.97 12.04
C CYS A 187 2.36 1.18 12.86
N LEU A 188 1.72 0.06 13.24
CA LEU A 188 0.66 0.01 14.24
C LEU A 188 1.26 -0.43 15.58
N SER A 189 0.91 0.29 16.65
CA SER A 189 1.33 -0.06 18.00
C SER A 189 0.27 -0.93 18.67
N PHE A 190 0.68 -1.87 19.51
CA PHE A 190 -0.22 -2.77 20.25
C PHE A 190 0.40 -3.16 21.59
N ASN A 191 -0.43 -3.67 22.52
CA ASN A 191 0.06 -4.16 23.81
C ASN A 191 0.35 -5.67 23.77
N PRO A 192 1.62 -6.13 23.90
CA PRO A 192 1.97 -7.56 23.84
C PRO A 192 1.29 -8.43 24.90
N ASP A 193 1.00 -7.87 26.07
CA ASP A 193 0.45 -8.63 27.19
C ASP A 193 -1.03 -8.96 26.97
N LYS A 194 -1.74 -8.07 26.26
CA LYS A 194 -3.14 -8.22 25.87
C LYS A 194 -3.35 -9.10 24.64
N VAL A 195 -2.29 -9.49 23.94
CA VAL A 195 -2.42 -10.33 22.74
C VAL A 195 -3.03 -11.70 23.07
N LYS A 196 -4.11 -12.02 22.36
CA LYS A 196 -4.86 -13.28 22.43
C LYS A 196 -5.09 -13.85 21.03
N VAL A 197 -5.45 -15.13 21.02
CA VAL A 197 -5.83 -15.87 19.82
C VAL A 197 -7.31 -16.19 19.96
N GLU A 198 -8.10 -15.76 18.99
CA GLU A 198 -9.53 -16.02 18.90
C GLU A 198 -9.79 -16.96 17.71
N ASP A 199 -10.77 -17.85 17.88
CA ASP A 199 -11.26 -18.72 16.81
C ASP A 199 -12.32 -17.93 16.03
N GLU A 200 -12.18 -17.85 14.71
CA GLU A 200 -13.12 -17.12 13.85
C GLU A 200 -14.33 -17.97 13.46
N GLY A 201 -14.35 -19.25 13.80
CA GLY A 201 -15.46 -20.17 13.50
C GLY A 201 -15.45 -20.73 12.08
N ASP A 202 -14.53 -20.29 11.23
CA ASP A 202 -14.34 -20.75 9.84
C ASP A 202 -13.07 -21.61 9.67
N GLY A 203 -12.48 -22.07 10.79
CA GLY A 203 -11.22 -22.80 10.81
C GLY A 203 -9.98 -21.91 10.85
N THR A 204 -10.14 -20.58 10.76
CA THR A 204 -9.04 -19.62 10.92
C THR A 204 -8.96 -19.06 12.34
N TYR A 205 -7.79 -18.52 12.67
CA TYR A 205 -7.49 -18.05 14.02
C TYR A 205 -6.94 -16.64 13.98
N LEU A 206 -7.64 -15.70 14.61
CA LEU A 206 -7.25 -14.31 14.70
C LEU A 206 -6.30 -14.08 15.87
N LEU A 207 -5.17 -13.45 15.59
CA LEU A 207 -4.33 -12.78 16.59
C LEU A 207 -4.82 -11.34 16.76
N THR A 208 -5.19 -10.98 17.97
CA THR A 208 -5.77 -9.68 18.33
C THR A 208 -5.28 -9.23 19.69
N ASP A 209 -5.21 -7.93 19.93
CA ASP A 209 -4.99 -7.34 21.26
C ASP A 209 -6.30 -6.95 21.96
N GLY A 210 -7.44 -7.33 21.38
CA GLY A 210 -8.79 -7.00 21.83
C GLY A 210 -9.37 -5.74 21.21
N HIS A 211 -8.54 -4.89 20.58
CA HIS A 211 -8.99 -3.68 19.88
C HIS A 211 -8.71 -3.74 18.38
N SER A 212 -7.70 -4.50 17.97
CA SER A 212 -7.24 -4.56 16.58
C SER A 212 -7.11 -6.00 16.10
N ARG A 213 -7.60 -6.25 14.88
CA ARG A 213 -7.36 -7.50 14.16
C ARG A 213 -5.95 -7.46 13.58
N MET A 214 -4.99 -8.06 14.26
CA MET A 214 -3.57 -7.92 13.91
C MET A 214 -3.19 -8.85 12.76
N LYS A 215 -3.53 -10.14 12.85
CA LYS A 215 -3.19 -11.13 11.82
C LYS A 215 -4.05 -12.39 11.94
N VAL A 216 -4.44 -12.97 10.81
CA VAL A 216 -5.20 -14.24 10.76
C VAL A 216 -4.27 -15.38 10.36
N PHE A 217 -4.45 -16.53 11.00
CA PHE A 217 -3.64 -17.74 10.83
C PHE A 217 -4.51 -18.90 10.34
N PRO A 218 -3.95 -19.82 9.53
CA PRO A 218 -4.70 -20.95 8.97
C PRO A 218 -5.00 -22.05 10.00
N ASN A 219 -4.35 -22.02 11.17
CA ASN A 219 -4.57 -22.99 12.23
C ASN A 219 -4.16 -22.45 13.61
N LYS A 220 -4.67 -23.10 14.65
CA LYS A 220 -4.45 -22.73 16.06
C LYS A 220 -2.99 -22.81 16.49
N LYS A 221 -2.24 -23.77 15.93
CA LYS A 221 -0.84 -24.05 16.31
C LYS A 221 0.05 -22.87 15.91
N GLU A 222 -0.12 -22.36 14.70
CA GLU A 222 0.61 -21.21 14.16
C GLU A 222 0.22 -19.91 14.86
N ALA A 223 -1.09 -19.67 15.08
CA ALA A 223 -1.56 -18.51 15.84
C ALA A 223 -0.96 -18.46 17.25
N ARG A 224 -0.95 -19.60 17.95
CA ARG A 224 -0.33 -19.73 19.27
C ARG A 224 1.18 -19.53 19.22
N ARG A 225 1.86 -19.99 18.16
CA ARG A 225 3.29 -19.74 17.97
C ARG A 225 3.56 -18.24 17.80
N ALA A 226 2.75 -17.54 17.00
CA ALA A 226 2.86 -16.09 16.82
C ALA A 226 2.67 -15.33 18.13
N LYS A 227 1.64 -15.68 18.92
CA LYS A 227 1.45 -15.12 20.27
C LYS A 227 2.68 -15.35 21.16
N ARG A 228 3.30 -16.53 21.13
CA ARG A 228 4.53 -16.79 21.90
C ARG A 228 5.71 -15.95 21.42
N VAL A 229 5.89 -15.78 20.11
CA VAL A 229 6.93 -14.91 19.52
C VAL A 229 6.75 -13.47 20.00
N ILE A 230 5.52 -12.94 19.93
CA ILE A 230 5.21 -11.59 20.41
C ILE A 230 5.57 -11.41 21.89
N ARG A 231 5.16 -12.36 22.75
CA ARG A 231 5.42 -12.28 24.19
C ARG A 231 6.91 -12.44 24.52
N HIS A 232 7.58 -13.42 23.91
CA HIS A 232 9.00 -13.71 24.14
C HIS A 232 9.87 -12.49 23.82
N TYR A 233 9.67 -11.89 22.65
CA TYR A 233 10.46 -10.74 22.22
C TYR A 233 9.88 -9.38 22.70
N ARG A 234 8.74 -9.39 23.40
CA ARG A 234 7.98 -8.21 23.85
C ARG A 234 7.71 -7.23 22.69
N LEU A 235 7.28 -7.78 21.56
CA LEU A 235 6.95 -7.00 20.36
C LEU A 235 5.73 -6.12 20.64
N ASN A 236 5.79 -4.85 20.28
CA ASN A 236 4.70 -3.89 20.50
C ASN A 236 4.45 -2.98 19.29
N LYS A 237 5.11 -3.25 18.15
CA LYS A 237 4.83 -2.62 16.86
C LYS A 237 4.80 -3.65 15.74
N HIS A 238 3.80 -3.51 14.88
CA HIS A 238 3.64 -4.24 13.63
C HIS A 238 3.75 -3.24 12.49
N CYS A 239 4.75 -3.42 11.64
CA CYS A 239 5.10 -2.46 10.62
C CYS A 239 5.03 -3.08 9.22
N PHE A 240 4.78 -2.22 8.24
CA PHE A 240 4.40 -2.63 6.89
C PHE A 240 5.19 -1.89 5.83
N ILE A 241 5.41 -2.57 4.70
CA ILE A 241 5.93 -1.99 3.47
C ILE A 241 4.94 -2.35 2.36
N GLY A 242 4.30 -1.34 1.75
CA GLY A 242 3.39 -1.55 0.62
C GLY A 242 1.91 -1.78 1.00
N ARG A 243 1.45 -1.31 2.17
CA ARG A 243 0.00 -1.36 2.51
C ARG A 243 -0.85 -0.77 1.38
N PRO A 244 -2.08 -1.28 1.17
CA PRO A 244 -2.79 -2.31 1.95
C PRO A 244 -2.41 -3.78 1.70
N ASP A 245 -1.58 -4.11 0.71
CA ASP A 245 -1.10 -5.49 0.48
C ASP A 245 0.41 -5.50 0.71
N PRO A 246 0.84 -5.57 1.98
CA PRO A 246 2.22 -5.34 2.33
C PRO A 246 3.10 -6.40 1.66
N SER A 247 4.05 -5.95 0.84
CA SER A 247 5.09 -6.83 0.31
C SER A 247 6.04 -7.29 1.41
N LEU A 248 6.13 -6.57 2.53
CA LEU A 248 6.86 -7.01 3.71
C LEU A 248 6.20 -6.52 5.00
N GLU A 249 6.15 -7.42 5.98
CA GLU A 249 5.80 -7.10 7.36
C GLU A 249 7.03 -7.30 8.25
N TYR A 250 7.18 -6.47 9.27
CA TYR A 250 8.22 -6.62 10.29
C TYR A 250 7.71 -6.14 11.65
N TRP A 251 8.36 -6.60 12.72
CA TRP A 251 7.88 -6.42 14.08
C TRP A 251 9.00 -5.88 14.97
N LEU A 252 8.68 -4.97 15.88
CA LEU A 252 9.66 -4.29 16.73
C LEU A 252 9.27 -4.30 18.21
N LYS A 253 10.29 -4.15 19.05
CA LYS A 253 10.17 -3.76 20.45
C LYS A 253 10.52 -2.27 20.57
N GLY A 254 9.52 -1.42 20.57
CA GLY A 254 9.66 0.03 20.55
C GLY A 254 10.30 0.49 19.24
N LYS A 255 11.51 1.04 19.33
CA LYS A 255 12.33 1.45 18.17
C LYS A 255 13.51 0.48 17.92
N LYS A 256 13.45 -0.74 18.46
CA LYS A 256 14.54 -1.73 18.39
C LYS A 256 14.06 -3.03 17.76
N ALA A 257 14.96 -3.68 17.02
CA ALA A 257 14.78 -5.06 16.57
C ALA A 257 14.73 -6.02 17.76
N PRO A 258 13.95 -7.11 17.69
CA PRO A 258 14.08 -8.22 18.62
C PRO A 258 15.47 -8.87 18.52
N ASN A 259 15.95 -9.35 19.65
CA ASN A 259 17.27 -9.98 19.81
C ASN A 259 17.17 -11.29 20.60
N GLY A 260 18.22 -12.11 20.53
CA GLY A 260 18.20 -13.46 21.10
C GLY A 260 17.50 -14.47 20.18
N GLY A 261 17.53 -15.74 20.57
CA GLY A 261 16.77 -16.81 19.93
C GLY A 261 15.60 -17.24 20.78
N MET A 262 14.66 -17.96 20.17
CA MET A 262 13.59 -18.67 20.86
C MET A 262 13.66 -20.15 20.49
N ASN A 263 13.31 -21.05 21.42
CA ASN A 263 13.32 -22.48 21.16
C ASN A 263 12.39 -22.83 19.99
N ASN A 264 12.86 -23.73 19.12
CA ASN A 264 12.17 -24.15 17.88
C ASN A 264 11.86 -22.99 16.94
N ASP A 265 12.75 -21.99 16.89
CA ASP A 265 12.71 -20.93 15.87
C ASP A 265 13.19 -21.46 14.52
N ASP A 266 12.33 -21.30 13.53
CA ASP A 266 12.66 -21.55 12.14
C ASP A 266 13.17 -20.25 11.52
N CYS A 267 14.50 -20.08 11.46
CA CYS A 267 15.13 -18.87 10.97
C CYS A 267 16.24 -19.15 9.97
N ILE A 268 16.30 -18.33 8.92
CA ILE A 268 17.40 -18.28 7.96
C ILE A 268 18.27 -17.07 8.29
N LYS A 269 19.57 -17.30 8.45
CA LYS A 269 20.57 -16.26 8.70
C LYS A 269 20.96 -15.58 7.40
N PHE A 270 21.16 -14.27 7.44
CA PHE A 270 21.70 -13.48 6.34
C PHE A 270 22.70 -12.42 6.84
N LYS A 271 23.52 -11.89 5.94
CA LYS A 271 24.51 -10.84 6.19
C LYS A 271 24.03 -9.50 5.64
N PRO A 272 23.67 -8.51 6.49
CA PRO A 272 23.17 -7.20 6.03
C PRO A 272 24.12 -6.44 5.09
N SER A 273 25.43 -6.64 5.25
CA SER A 273 26.46 -6.05 4.40
C SER A 273 26.43 -6.58 2.96
N ASN A 274 25.93 -7.80 2.76
CA ASN A 274 25.91 -8.49 1.47
C ASN A 274 24.58 -8.31 0.72
N LEU A 275 23.63 -7.57 1.31
CA LEU A 275 22.31 -7.42 0.74
C LEU A 275 22.35 -6.56 -0.52
N THR A 276 21.89 -7.15 -1.62
CA THR A 276 21.75 -6.47 -2.91
C THR A 276 20.34 -6.61 -3.44
N LEU A 277 19.93 -5.64 -4.26
CA LEU A 277 18.68 -5.70 -5.01
C LEU A 277 18.98 -6.03 -6.47
N LYS A 278 18.31 -7.06 -7.00
CA LYS A 278 18.42 -7.46 -8.40
C LYS A 278 17.04 -7.36 -9.05
N LYS A 279 16.94 -6.67 -10.18
CA LYS A 279 15.71 -6.65 -10.97
C LYS A 279 15.55 -7.99 -11.69
N GLU A 280 14.38 -8.59 -11.59
CA GLU A 280 14.03 -9.83 -12.28
C GLU A 280 12.62 -9.69 -12.89
N GLY A 281 12.57 -9.53 -14.22
CA GLY A 281 11.34 -9.14 -14.91
C GLY A 281 10.79 -7.80 -14.40
N SER A 282 9.52 -7.79 -14.00
CA SER A 282 8.84 -6.64 -13.41
C SER A 282 9.08 -6.47 -11.90
N ARG A 283 9.75 -7.43 -11.25
CA ARG A 283 9.90 -7.50 -9.80
C ARG A 283 11.34 -7.25 -9.35
N TRP A 284 11.52 -7.08 -8.05
CA TRP A 284 12.82 -6.79 -7.45
C TRP A 284 13.15 -7.81 -6.36
N LEU A 285 14.22 -8.55 -6.55
CA LEU A 285 14.72 -9.54 -5.60
C LEU A 285 15.67 -8.88 -4.60
N LEU A 286 15.41 -9.04 -3.31
CA LEU A 286 16.40 -8.91 -2.25
C LEU A 286 17.13 -10.23 -2.07
N ARG A 287 18.47 -10.20 -2.12
CA ARG A 287 19.33 -11.37 -1.97
C ARG A 287 20.52 -11.10 -1.06
N ASP A 288 20.99 -12.14 -0.38
CA ASP A 288 22.27 -12.20 0.33
C ASP A 288 23.23 -13.08 -0.49
N GLY A 289 24.12 -12.46 -1.27
CA GLY A 289 24.96 -13.19 -2.22
C GLY A 289 24.14 -14.00 -3.23
N SER A 290 24.28 -15.32 -3.20
CA SER A 290 23.49 -16.26 -4.02
C SER A 290 22.13 -16.62 -3.42
N HIS A 291 21.88 -16.31 -2.14
CA HIS A 291 20.64 -16.66 -1.46
C HIS A 291 19.52 -15.66 -1.76
N ARG A 292 18.44 -16.15 -2.38
CA ARG A 292 17.23 -15.38 -2.68
C ARG A 292 16.42 -15.23 -1.39
N MET A 293 16.20 -14.00 -0.93
CA MET A 293 15.48 -13.77 0.33
C MET A 293 14.02 -13.38 0.13
N HIS A 294 13.74 -12.35 -0.67
CA HIS A 294 12.39 -11.82 -0.80
C HIS A 294 12.16 -11.09 -2.12
N MET A 295 10.97 -11.25 -2.71
CA MET A 295 10.58 -10.59 -3.96
C MET A 295 9.60 -9.45 -3.70
N PHE A 296 9.91 -8.29 -4.24
CA PHE A 296 9.10 -7.07 -4.14
C PHE A 296 8.42 -6.74 -5.47
N PRO A 297 7.22 -6.14 -5.44
CA PRO A 297 6.48 -5.78 -6.66
C PRO A 297 7.12 -4.59 -7.41
N ASN A 298 7.93 -3.76 -6.75
CA ASN A 298 8.55 -2.59 -7.35
C ASN A 298 9.85 -2.20 -6.62
N LYS A 299 10.65 -1.34 -7.25
CA LYS A 299 11.95 -0.88 -6.74
C LYS A 299 11.83 -0.08 -5.45
N LYS A 300 10.76 0.72 -5.32
CA LYS A 300 10.54 1.61 -4.16
C LYS A 300 10.39 0.81 -2.87
N GLU A 301 9.54 -0.22 -2.88
CA GLU A 301 9.34 -1.10 -1.74
C GLU A 301 10.58 -1.94 -1.43
N ALA A 302 11.29 -2.43 -2.46
CA ALA A 302 12.54 -3.15 -2.29
C ALA A 302 13.63 -2.29 -1.61
N ASN A 303 13.79 -1.04 -2.06
CA ASN A 303 14.71 -0.08 -1.44
C ASN A 303 14.31 0.22 0.01
N LYS A 304 13.01 0.40 0.28
CA LYS A 304 12.50 0.63 1.64
C LYS A 304 12.81 -0.56 2.54
N ALA A 305 12.61 -1.79 2.07
CA ALA A 305 12.93 -3.00 2.83
C ALA A 305 14.43 -3.11 3.12
N LEU A 306 15.29 -2.86 2.13
CA LEU A 306 16.74 -2.86 2.33
C LEU A 306 17.15 -1.82 3.39
N ALA A 307 16.56 -0.62 3.35
CA ALA A 307 16.82 0.43 4.32
C ALA A 307 16.33 0.05 5.73
N VAL A 308 15.14 -0.54 5.87
CA VAL A 308 14.61 -1.07 7.16
C VAL A 308 15.57 -2.13 7.72
N ILE A 309 15.98 -3.09 6.90
CA ILE A 309 16.84 -4.19 7.33
C ILE A 309 18.20 -3.66 7.83
N LYS A 310 18.78 -2.69 7.11
CA LYS A 310 20.03 -2.03 7.52
C LYS A 310 19.84 -1.18 8.78
N LYS A 311 18.79 -0.36 8.86
CA LYS A 311 18.47 0.52 9.99
C LYS A 311 18.35 -0.26 11.30
N TYR A 312 17.63 -1.38 11.28
CA TYR A 312 17.41 -2.20 12.48
C TYR A 312 18.48 -3.27 12.71
N GLY A 313 19.37 -3.48 11.74
CA GLY A 313 20.45 -4.45 11.79
C GLY A 313 19.93 -5.89 11.92
N PHE A 314 18.80 -6.21 11.28
CA PHE A 314 18.28 -7.58 11.25
C PHE A 314 19.31 -8.50 10.59
N LYS A 315 19.51 -9.71 11.11
CA LYS A 315 20.45 -10.71 10.56
C LYS A 315 19.78 -12.07 10.32
N ARG A 316 18.50 -12.18 10.65
CA ARG A 316 17.72 -13.40 10.51
C ARG A 316 16.30 -13.09 10.08
N THR A 317 15.79 -13.87 9.14
CA THR A 317 14.38 -13.93 8.77
C THR A 317 13.81 -15.21 9.36
N CYS A 318 12.73 -15.11 10.12
CA CYS A 318 12.13 -16.22 10.82
C CYS A 318 10.68 -16.43 10.38
N TYR A 319 10.24 -17.67 10.39
CA TYR A 319 8.99 -18.10 9.77
C TYR A 319 8.11 -18.87 10.75
N ILE A 320 6.80 -18.74 10.55
CA ILE A 320 5.76 -19.56 11.19
C ILE A 320 4.94 -20.16 10.06
N GLY A 321 4.93 -21.49 9.95
CA GLY A 321 4.10 -22.22 8.97
C GLY A 321 4.73 -22.36 7.57
N ARG A 322 5.98 -22.82 7.43
CA ARG A 322 6.55 -23.13 6.11
C ARG A 322 5.93 -24.40 5.50
N PRO A 323 5.85 -24.53 4.15
CA PRO A 323 6.48 -23.69 3.11
C PRO A 323 5.82 -22.33 2.84
N ASP A 324 4.53 -22.16 3.19
CA ASP A 324 3.77 -20.93 2.98
C ASP A 324 3.53 -20.17 4.30
N PRO A 325 4.53 -19.42 4.81
CA PRO A 325 4.51 -18.88 6.15
C PRO A 325 3.31 -17.96 6.37
N SER A 326 2.51 -18.29 7.39
CA SER A 326 1.43 -17.43 7.87
C SER A 326 1.96 -16.19 8.57
N MET A 327 3.18 -16.21 9.10
CA MET A 327 3.86 -15.03 9.64
C MET A 327 5.37 -15.10 9.42
N THR A 328 5.94 -13.98 8.99
CA THR A 328 7.38 -13.76 8.92
C THR A 328 7.76 -12.63 9.88
N TYR A 329 8.92 -12.76 10.53
CA TYR A 329 9.47 -11.69 11.37
C TYR A 329 10.99 -11.67 11.27
N PHE A 330 11.59 -10.53 11.60
CA PHE A 330 13.04 -10.33 11.53
C PHE A 330 13.63 -10.13 12.92
N ARG A 331 14.85 -10.62 13.13
CA ARG A 331 15.61 -10.42 14.37
C ARG A 331 17.11 -10.27 14.13
N LYS A 332 17.84 -9.85 15.16
CA LYS A 332 19.31 -9.76 15.15
C LYS A 332 20.00 -11.12 15.23
#